data_AF-A0A961TN24-F1
#
_entry.id   AF-A0A961TN24-F1
#
_cell.length_a   1.000
_cell.length_b   1.000
_cell.length_c   1.000
_cell.angle_alpha   90.00
_cell.angle_beta   90.00
_cell.angle_gamma   90.00
#
_symmetry.space_group_name_H-M   'P 1'
#
loop_
_entity.id
_entity.type
_entity.pdbx_description
1 polymer ?
#
loop_
_entity_poly.entity_id
_entity_poly.type
_entity_poly.pdbx_seq_one_letter_code
_entity_poly.pdbx_strand_id
1 'polypeptide(L)'
;MHRRSTHAALSLSVMALSTGLAIATPVRAAEDNKSSEPLQIVVSLNEQKLNVFRGEEVIASSKVSSGKPGHSTPTGIFSILHKKKFHRSNIYSGAPMPWMQRLTWTGIALHESNSVPNYPASHGCVRLPAAFAKELFGETSVGQHVVITGDPVTPEPIVDALLPQPAMPRQYDPTYDQWRALVENAGLKLTKNFAPKISTAALLYPVRDKIGFAYKPSGAPLRVLITRRSRQDITASIQFLLNKLGYDAGPIDGLAGRATAAAIKAFQDDHNLNETGIITPHFTKILYRAAGVNEPETGHIFVRSEFEPVFDAPITISDPDQPLGTHLITATKFDNDAMKTEWLAMTLENQLPEFTRAYFDIAEDAPSDTAVHEALNRITIPEDVAKRIARMLTPGSSIAISDTGLSGYTGWKTDFVVVTKIGRRA
;
A
#
# COMPACT_ATOMS: atom_id res chain seq x y z
N MET A 1 -4.75 8.69 -99.02
CA MET A 1 -5.21 10.00 -99.52
C MET A 1 -4.98 11.05 -98.44
N HIS A 2 -4.32 12.14 -98.83
CA HIS A 2 -4.28 13.49 -98.21
C HIS A 2 -3.45 13.78 -96.94
N ARG A 3 -2.53 14.73 -97.16
CA ARG A 3 -1.62 15.45 -96.26
C ARG A 3 -2.34 16.44 -95.33
N ARG A 4 -1.65 16.82 -94.24
CA ARG A 4 -1.28 18.18 -93.75
C ARG A 4 -1.27 18.18 -92.21
N SER A 5 -0.11 18.21 -91.54
CA SER A 5 0.76 19.35 -91.18
C SER A 5 0.24 20.27 -90.05
N THR A 6 1.03 20.28 -88.97
CA THR A 6 1.35 21.35 -87.99
C THR A 6 0.29 21.89 -87.02
N HIS A 7 0.56 21.74 -85.72
CA HIS A 7 0.82 22.87 -84.82
C HIS A 7 1.73 22.45 -83.65
N ALA A 8 2.67 23.34 -83.34
CA ALA A 8 3.64 23.24 -82.26
C ALA A 8 3.05 23.73 -80.93
N ALA A 9 3.49 23.14 -79.81
CA ALA A 9 3.43 23.78 -78.50
C ALA A 9 4.67 23.41 -77.69
N LEU A 10 5.37 24.46 -77.26
CA LEU A 10 6.57 24.50 -76.43
C LEU A 10 6.37 23.72 -75.12
N SER A 11 7.27 22.78 -74.81
CA SER A 11 7.38 22.19 -73.47
C SER A 11 8.35 23.03 -72.65
N LEU A 12 7.83 23.76 -71.66
CA LEU A 12 8.61 24.50 -70.68
C LEU A 12 9.04 23.52 -69.57
N SER A 13 10.31 23.12 -69.55
CA SER A 13 10.89 22.38 -68.43
C SER A 13 11.16 23.35 -67.28
N VAL A 14 10.37 23.24 -66.20
CA VAL A 14 10.72 23.84 -64.89
C VAL A 14 11.46 22.77 -64.09
N MET A 15 12.78 22.95 -63.95
CA MET A 15 13.58 22.29 -62.93
C MET A 15 13.13 22.83 -61.56
N ALA A 16 12.41 22.03 -60.78
CA ALA A 16 12.23 22.28 -59.36
C ALA A 16 13.45 21.73 -58.62
N LEU A 17 14.37 22.61 -58.19
CA LEU A 17 15.32 22.30 -57.14
C LEU A 17 14.53 22.06 -55.84
N SER A 18 14.30 20.80 -55.48
CA SER A 18 13.89 20.45 -54.13
C SER A 18 15.15 20.41 -53.24
N THR A 19 15.44 21.52 -52.58
CA THR A 19 16.34 21.53 -51.42
C THR A 19 15.67 20.75 -50.29
N GLY A 20 15.96 19.45 -50.22
CA GLY A 20 15.60 18.60 -49.10
C GLY A 20 16.45 18.96 -47.89
N LEU A 21 15.95 19.83 -47.03
CA LEU A 21 16.48 19.99 -45.68
C LEU A 21 16.00 18.78 -44.87
N ALA A 22 16.84 17.76 -44.74
CA ALA A 22 16.60 16.67 -43.80
C ALA A 22 16.67 17.24 -42.37
N ILE A 23 15.51 17.56 -41.81
CA ILE A 23 15.40 17.83 -40.38
C ILE A 23 15.57 16.48 -39.69
N ALA A 24 16.78 16.23 -39.21
CA ALA A 24 17.03 15.15 -38.26
C ALA A 24 16.21 15.46 -37.01
N THR A 25 15.10 14.74 -36.83
CA THR A 25 14.37 14.71 -35.57
C THR A 25 15.31 14.24 -34.48
N PRO A 26 15.52 14.99 -33.39
CA PRO A 26 16.37 14.51 -32.32
C PRO A 26 15.68 13.31 -31.67
N VAL A 27 16.31 12.14 -31.78
CA VAL A 27 16.09 10.97 -30.91
C VAL A 27 16.58 11.37 -29.52
N ARG A 28 15.83 12.24 -28.84
CA ARG A 28 16.15 12.73 -27.48
C ARG A 28 14.94 12.73 -26.55
N ALA A 29 13.74 12.44 -27.06
CA ALA A 29 12.54 12.29 -26.24
C ALA A 29 12.37 10.87 -25.63
N ALA A 30 13.12 9.87 -26.11
CA ALA A 30 12.99 8.50 -25.62
C ALA A 30 13.85 8.18 -24.38
N GLU A 31 14.92 8.96 -24.12
CA GLU A 31 15.81 8.72 -22.98
C GLU A 31 15.39 9.46 -21.69
N ASP A 32 14.66 10.58 -21.81
CA ASP A 32 14.24 11.38 -20.63
C ASP A 32 13.12 10.73 -19.80
N ASN A 33 12.39 9.74 -20.33
CA ASN A 33 11.25 9.12 -19.62
C ASN A 33 11.62 7.89 -18.76
N LYS A 34 12.84 7.33 -18.89
CA LYS A 34 13.30 6.27 -17.96
C LYS A 34 13.69 6.86 -16.58
N SER A 35 13.91 8.17 -16.47
CA SER A 35 14.35 8.81 -15.22
C SER A 35 13.27 8.90 -14.13
N SER A 36 11.99 8.91 -14.50
CA SER A 36 10.86 9.25 -13.62
C SER A 36 10.16 8.08 -12.93
N GLU A 37 10.43 6.83 -13.34
CA GLU A 37 9.81 5.67 -12.71
C GLU A 37 10.38 5.41 -11.30
N PRO A 38 9.52 5.08 -10.32
CA PRO A 38 9.96 4.80 -8.96
C PRO A 38 10.84 3.55 -8.93
N LEU A 39 11.99 3.67 -8.27
CA LEU A 39 12.86 2.55 -8.02
C LEU A 39 12.26 1.59 -6.98
N GLN A 40 12.26 0.28 -7.27
CA GLN A 40 11.81 -0.77 -6.35
C GLN A 40 12.97 -1.67 -5.97
N ILE A 41 13.25 -1.82 -4.66
CA ILE A 41 14.32 -2.70 -4.17
C ILE A 41 13.71 -4.02 -3.75
N VAL A 42 14.20 -5.14 -4.28
CA VAL A 42 13.77 -6.48 -3.90
C VAL A 42 14.96 -7.26 -3.32
N VAL A 43 14.79 -7.84 -2.14
CA VAL A 43 15.79 -8.70 -1.48
C VAL A 43 15.23 -10.12 -1.36
N SER A 44 15.86 -11.07 -2.04
CA SER A 44 15.61 -12.51 -1.83
C SER A 44 16.53 -13.05 -0.75
N LEU A 45 15.94 -13.60 0.31
CA LEU A 45 16.67 -14.18 1.43
C LEU A 45 17.23 -15.57 1.10
N ASN A 46 16.54 -16.37 0.28
CA ASN A 46 17.05 -17.70 -0.08
C ASN A 46 18.22 -17.61 -1.05
N GLU A 47 18.20 -16.66 -2.00
CA GLU A 47 19.32 -16.41 -2.91
C GLU A 47 20.41 -15.51 -2.33
N GLN A 48 20.16 -14.85 -1.20
CA GLN A 48 21.03 -13.82 -0.64
C GLN A 48 21.41 -12.77 -1.70
N LYS A 49 20.39 -12.26 -2.39
CA LYS A 49 20.52 -11.32 -3.51
C LYS A 49 19.59 -10.13 -3.36
N LEU A 50 20.03 -8.97 -3.83
CA LEU A 50 19.24 -7.75 -3.95
C LEU A 50 19.24 -7.31 -5.41
N ASN A 51 18.06 -7.06 -5.96
CA ASN A 51 17.86 -6.45 -7.27
C ASN A 51 17.21 -5.07 -7.09
N VAL A 52 17.65 -4.11 -7.88
CA VAL A 52 17.03 -2.77 -7.98
C VAL A 52 16.32 -2.72 -9.33
N PHE A 53 15.01 -2.55 -9.28
CA PHE A 53 14.15 -2.43 -10.45
C PHE A 53 13.82 -0.98 -10.73
N ARG A 54 13.67 -0.68 -12.03
CA ARG A 54 13.09 0.54 -12.57
C ARG A 54 12.12 0.12 -13.66
N GLY A 55 10.83 0.29 -13.41
CA GLY A 55 9.82 -0.45 -14.17
C GLY A 55 10.02 -1.96 -13.99
N GLU A 56 10.08 -2.70 -15.10
CA GLU A 56 10.33 -4.15 -15.15
C GLU A 56 11.83 -4.49 -15.22
N GLU A 57 12.69 -3.51 -15.54
CA GLU A 57 14.12 -3.74 -15.79
C GLU A 57 14.92 -3.80 -14.48
N VAL A 58 15.78 -4.81 -14.33
CA VAL A 58 16.82 -4.82 -13.29
C VAL A 58 17.96 -3.90 -13.71
N ILE A 59 18.09 -2.76 -13.02
CA ILE A 59 19.14 -1.76 -13.33
C ILE A 59 20.41 -1.95 -12.50
N ALA A 60 20.31 -2.65 -11.36
CA ALA A 60 21.45 -2.98 -10.52
C ALA A 60 21.18 -4.24 -9.71
N SER A 61 22.24 -4.98 -9.35
CA SER A 61 22.12 -6.14 -8.48
C SER A 61 23.35 -6.30 -7.59
N SER A 62 23.16 -6.95 -6.44
CA SER A 62 24.25 -7.25 -5.50
C SER A 62 23.95 -8.51 -4.71
N LYS A 63 25.01 -9.17 -4.23
CA LYS A 63 24.88 -10.13 -3.14
C LYS A 63 24.55 -9.41 -1.83
N VAL A 64 23.88 -10.10 -0.92
CA VAL A 64 23.63 -9.62 0.43
C VAL A 64 24.00 -10.66 1.47
N SER A 65 24.04 -10.27 2.74
CA SER A 65 24.04 -11.21 3.87
C SER A 65 22.98 -10.80 4.90
N SER A 66 21.93 -11.61 5.04
CA SER A 66 20.76 -11.35 5.89
C SER A 66 20.90 -11.96 7.29
N GLY A 67 19.84 -11.89 8.10
CA GLY A 67 19.81 -12.33 9.50
C GLY A 67 19.91 -13.85 9.67
N LYS A 68 20.85 -14.29 10.52
CA LYS A 68 21.05 -15.71 10.88
C LYS A 68 19.85 -16.26 11.68
N PRO A 69 19.71 -17.60 11.84
CA PRO A 69 18.72 -18.18 12.73
C PRO A 69 18.78 -17.58 14.14
N GLY A 70 17.61 -17.25 14.71
CA GLY A 70 17.50 -16.53 15.99
C GLY A 70 17.67 -15.01 15.89
N HIS A 71 18.00 -14.48 14.72
CA HIS A 71 17.96 -13.05 14.39
C HIS A 71 17.52 -12.83 12.94
N SER A 72 16.52 -13.60 12.49
CA SER A 72 16.12 -13.61 11.10
C SER A 72 15.66 -12.23 10.63
N THR A 73 15.98 -11.88 9.38
CA THR A 73 15.43 -10.68 8.73
C THR A 73 13.94 -10.92 8.48
N PRO A 74 13.03 -10.00 8.86
CA PRO A 74 11.62 -10.12 8.53
C PRO A 74 11.40 -9.95 7.02
N THR A 75 10.44 -10.70 6.47
CA THR A 75 9.98 -10.55 5.08
C THR A 75 8.70 -9.71 5.03
N GLY A 76 8.44 -9.11 3.87
CA GLY A 76 7.29 -8.27 3.60
C GLY A 76 7.63 -6.98 2.83
N ILE A 77 6.75 -6.00 2.94
CA ILE A 77 6.83 -4.70 2.26
C ILE A 77 7.26 -3.65 3.28
N PHE A 78 8.37 -2.98 3.00
CA PHE A 78 8.93 -1.91 3.82
C PHE A 78 9.10 -0.63 3.01
N SER A 79 9.38 0.46 3.72
CA SER A 79 9.88 1.71 3.15
C SER A 79 11.16 2.15 3.84
N ILE A 80 12.02 2.87 3.14
CA ILE A 80 13.18 3.51 3.76
C ILE A 80 12.69 4.65 4.67
N LEU A 81 12.81 4.47 5.98
CA LEU A 81 12.36 5.44 6.99
C LEU A 81 13.39 6.55 7.24
N HIS A 82 14.67 6.21 7.13
CA HIS A 82 15.77 7.12 7.46
C HIS A 82 17.06 6.65 6.81
N LYS A 83 17.85 7.60 6.32
CA LYS A 83 19.17 7.39 5.74
C LYS A 83 20.26 8.11 6.53
N LYS A 84 21.35 7.42 6.86
CA LYS A 84 22.56 8.04 7.44
C LYS A 84 23.84 7.46 6.83
N LYS A 85 24.72 8.34 6.33
CA LYS A 85 26.05 7.94 5.82
C LYS A 85 26.91 7.29 6.89
N PHE A 86 26.92 7.85 8.09
CA PHE A 86 27.62 7.32 9.26
C PHE A 86 26.62 6.98 10.36
N HIS A 87 26.44 5.70 10.64
CA HIS A 87 25.62 5.22 11.73
C HIS A 87 26.34 4.15 12.54
N ARG A 88 25.99 4.04 13.81
CA ARG A 88 26.40 2.98 14.72
C ARG A 88 25.16 2.39 15.38
N SER A 89 25.11 1.07 15.49
CA SER A 89 23.98 0.37 16.07
C SER A 89 23.84 0.69 17.56
N ASN A 90 22.67 1.16 17.98
CA ASN A 90 22.34 1.38 19.39
C ASN A 90 22.09 0.05 20.15
N ILE A 91 21.83 -1.04 19.43
CA ILE A 91 21.43 -2.34 20.00
C ILE A 91 22.53 -3.42 19.91
N TYR A 92 23.61 -3.15 19.17
CA TYR A 92 24.75 -4.07 19.01
C TYR A 92 26.06 -3.34 19.30
N SER A 93 26.20 -2.85 20.54
CA SER A 93 27.44 -2.28 21.09
C SER A 93 28.12 -1.22 20.20
N GLY A 94 27.35 -0.39 19.49
CA GLY A 94 27.90 0.65 18.64
C GLY A 94 28.55 0.15 17.34
N ALA A 95 28.22 -1.06 16.88
CA ALA A 95 28.75 -1.63 15.64
C ALA A 95 28.50 -0.68 14.44
N PRO A 96 29.51 -0.43 13.59
CA PRO A 96 29.38 0.50 12.47
C PRO A 96 28.39 -0.02 11.42
N MET A 97 27.54 0.87 10.93
CA MET A 97 26.59 0.65 9.85
C MET A 97 26.68 1.81 8.84
N PRO A 98 27.75 1.89 8.03
CA PRO A 98 27.88 2.93 7.02
C PRO A 98 26.78 2.80 5.96
N TRP A 99 26.40 3.92 5.35
CA TRP A 99 25.34 4.01 4.32
C TRP A 99 24.02 3.34 4.75
N MET A 100 23.67 3.50 6.03
CA MET A 100 22.50 2.87 6.62
C MET A 100 21.21 3.45 6.03
N GLN A 101 20.31 2.55 5.63
CA GLN A 101 18.94 2.83 5.20
C GLN A 101 17.99 2.00 6.07
N ARG A 102 17.32 2.67 7.01
CA ARG A 102 16.48 2.04 8.04
C ARG A 102 15.13 1.62 7.45
N LEU A 103 14.70 0.41 7.76
CA LEU A 103 13.41 -0.16 7.34
C LEU A 103 12.41 -0.29 8.49
N THR A 104 12.89 -0.48 9.71
CA THR A 104 12.05 -0.52 10.91
C THR A 104 12.65 0.31 12.06
N TRP A 105 11.80 0.83 12.93
CA TRP A 105 12.26 1.47 14.17
C TRP A 105 12.90 0.49 15.15
N THR A 106 12.62 -0.81 15.03
CA THR A 106 13.26 -1.88 15.82
C THR A 106 14.71 -2.16 15.43
N GLY A 107 15.20 -1.58 14.33
CA GLY A 107 16.61 -1.61 13.95
C GLY A 107 16.96 -2.42 12.71
N ILE A 108 15.98 -2.90 11.93
CA ILE A 108 16.24 -3.55 10.64
C ILE A 108 16.61 -2.48 9.60
N ALA A 109 17.70 -2.71 8.87
CA ALA A 109 18.23 -1.77 7.89
C ALA A 109 19.02 -2.47 6.77
N LEU A 110 19.15 -1.81 5.62
CA LEU A 110 20.20 -2.06 4.64
C LEU A 110 21.44 -1.26 5.05
N HIS A 111 22.64 -1.85 5.02
CA HIS A 111 23.86 -1.10 5.31
C HIS A 111 25.13 -1.79 4.79
N GLU A 112 26.22 -1.03 4.65
CA GLU A 112 27.54 -1.57 4.33
C GLU A 112 28.06 -2.53 5.41
N SER A 113 28.73 -3.60 4.99
CA SER A 113 29.55 -4.42 5.88
C SER A 113 30.82 -4.93 5.20
N ASN A 114 31.89 -5.08 5.99
CA ASN A 114 33.13 -5.73 5.54
C ASN A 114 32.98 -7.24 5.33
N SER A 115 31.89 -7.85 5.83
CA SER A 115 31.60 -9.27 5.67
C SER A 115 30.19 -9.47 5.14
N VAL A 116 30.12 -9.94 3.89
CA VAL A 116 28.88 -10.21 3.15
C VAL A 116 28.99 -11.61 2.53
N PRO A 117 28.93 -12.68 3.34
CA PRO A 117 28.92 -14.05 2.81
C PRO A 117 27.61 -14.33 2.06
N ASN A 118 27.60 -15.34 1.18
CA ASN A 118 26.41 -15.76 0.43
C ASN A 118 25.44 -16.61 1.29
N TYR A 119 25.41 -16.36 2.60
CA TYR A 119 24.51 -17.01 3.55
C TYR A 119 24.12 -16.02 4.67
N PRO A 120 23.01 -16.25 5.39
CA PRO A 120 22.59 -15.38 6.49
C PRO A 120 23.60 -15.37 7.65
N ALA A 121 24.19 -14.20 7.95
CA ALA A 121 25.20 -14.04 8.98
C ALA A 121 25.02 -12.79 9.87
N SER A 122 23.97 -12.00 9.63
CA SER A 122 23.68 -10.77 10.36
C SER A 122 22.79 -11.00 11.58
N HIS A 123 22.55 -9.94 12.36
CA HIS A 123 21.57 -9.93 13.44
C HIS A 123 20.22 -9.31 13.01
N GLY A 124 19.86 -9.47 11.73
CA GLY A 124 18.57 -9.07 11.15
C GLY A 124 18.68 -8.03 10.04
N CYS A 125 19.74 -7.22 10.01
CA CYS A 125 19.99 -6.29 8.92
C CYS A 125 20.38 -7.00 7.61
N VAL A 126 20.19 -6.33 6.49
CA VAL A 126 20.69 -6.79 5.19
C VAL A 126 22.03 -6.10 4.94
N ARG A 127 23.12 -6.88 4.99
CA ARG A 127 24.47 -6.38 4.76
C ARG A 127 24.78 -6.32 3.28
N LEU A 128 25.41 -5.23 2.85
CA LEU A 128 25.77 -4.95 1.46
C LEU A 128 27.28 -4.73 1.30
N PRO A 129 27.88 -5.09 0.15
CA PRO A 129 29.26 -4.72 -0.16
C PRO A 129 29.41 -3.20 -0.21
N ALA A 130 30.58 -2.67 0.20
CA ALA A 130 30.79 -1.23 0.38
C ALA A 130 30.48 -0.38 -0.87
N ALA A 131 30.94 -0.79 -2.05
CA ALA A 131 30.70 -0.08 -3.30
C ALA A 131 29.20 0.04 -3.60
N PHE A 132 28.49 -1.09 -3.54
CA PHE A 132 27.06 -1.15 -3.81
C PHE A 132 26.23 -0.43 -2.74
N ALA A 133 26.61 -0.53 -1.46
CA ALA A 133 25.92 0.18 -0.38
C ALA A 133 25.96 1.70 -0.58
N LYS A 134 27.11 2.23 -1.00
CA LYS A 134 27.29 3.65 -1.31
C LYS A 134 26.48 4.08 -2.54
N GLU A 135 26.49 3.28 -3.60
CA GLU A 135 25.72 3.51 -4.83
C GLU A 135 24.22 3.49 -4.56
N LEU A 136 23.70 2.41 -3.95
CA LEU A 136 22.30 2.29 -3.56
C LEU A 136 21.87 3.46 -2.65
N PHE A 137 22.73 3.87 -1.72
CA PHE A 137 22.45 5.04 -0.89
C PHE A 137 22.42 6.35 -1.68
N GLY A 138 23.13 6.47 -2.80
CA GLY A 138 23.03 7.64 -3.68
C GLY A 138 21.71 7.68 -4.43
N GLU A 139 21.27 6.53 -4.95
CA GLU A 139 20.11 6.40 -5.83
C GLU A 139 18.76 6.42 -5.09
N THR A 140 18.71 5.92 -3.85
CA THR A 140 17.42 5.80 -3.16
C THR A 140 16.97 7.08 -2.47
N SER A 141 15.69 7.16 -2.12
CA SER A 141 15.14 8.20 -1.26
C SER A 141 14.38 7.65 -0.06
N VAL A 142 14.20 8.49 0.97
CA VAL A 142 13.29 8.17 2.08
C VAL A 142 11.87 8.00 1.52
N GLY A 143 11.14 6.99 1.99
CA GLY A 143 9.79 6.63 1.53
C GLY A 143 9.77 5.62 0.38
N GLN A 144 10.92 5.26 -0.20
CA GLN A 144 11.01 4.30 -1.28
C GLN A 144 10.85 2.86 -0.78
N HIS A 145 10.15 2.03 -1.56
CA HIS A 145 9.83 0.66 -1.18
C HIS A 145 11.03 -0.28 -1.21
N VAL A 146 11.12 -1.11 -0.17
CA VAL A 146 12.03 -2.24 -0.06
C VAL A 146 11.18 -3.47 0.23
N VAL A 147 11.16 -4.40 -0.71
CA VAL A 147 10.47 -5.67 -0.62
C VAL A 147 11.48 -6.73 -0.20
N ILE A 148 11.19 -7.49 0.85
CA ILE A 148 12.05 -8.58 1.32
C ILE A 148 11.24 -9.87 1.28
N THR A 149 11.71 -10.89 0.57
CA THR A 149 11.00 -12.16 0.36
C THR A 149 11.92 -13.34 0.62
N GLY A 150 11.36 -14.53 0.85
CA GLY A 150 12.12 -15.78 0.82
C GLY A 150 12.74 -15.98 -0.58
N ASP A 151 11.88 -16.24 -1.56
CA ASP A 151 12.26 -16.47 -2.95
C ASP A 151 12.22 -15.19 -3.79
N PRO A 152 12.91 -15.14 -4.95
CA PRO A 152 12.89 -13.98 -5.83
C PRO A 152 11.48 -13.64 -6.31
N VAL A 153 11.18 -12.34 -6.36
CA VAL A 153 9.95 -11.80 -6.97
C VAL A 153 10.33 -10.69 -7.95
N THR A 154 9.55 -10.55 -9.01
CA THR A 154 9.73 -9.54 -10.06
C THR A 154 8.47 -8.70 -10.20
N PRO A 155 8.58 -7.38 -10.42
CA PRO A 155 7.43 -6.56 -10.79
C PRO A 155 6.87 -6.97 -12.15
N GLU A 156 5.57 -7.17 -12.23
CA GLU A 156 4.86 -7.53 -13.47
C GLU A 156 3.76 -6.52 -13.79
N PRO A 157 3.54 -6.16 -15.06
CA PRO A 157 2.43 -5.29 -15.46
C PRO A 157 1.07 -5.82 -15.02
N ILE A 158 0.22 -4.93 -14.50
CA ILE A 158 -1.15 -5.27 -14.12
C ILE A 158 -2.14 -4.22 -14.61
N VAL A 159 -3.30 -4.69 -15.05
CA VAL A 159 -4.42 -3.85 -15.50
C VAL A 159 -5.69 -4.35 -14.83
N ASP A 160 -6.34 -3.48 -14.07
CA ASP A 160 -7.57 -3.80 -13.37
C ASP A 160 -8.44 -2.54 -13.21
N ALA A 161 -9.76 -2.70 -13.21
CA ALA A 161 -10.70 -1.59 -13.10
C ALA A 161 -10.70 -0.91 -11.72
N LEU A 162 -10.28 -1.63 -10.68
CA LEU A 162 -10.15 -1.08 -9.32
C LEU A 162 -8.92 -0.17 -9.20
N LEU A 163 -7.91 -0.34 -10.06
CA LEU A 163 -6.70 0.46 -9.99
C LEU A 163 -6.98 1.88 -10.48
N PRO A 164 -6.86 2.90 -9.60
CA PRO A 164 -7.28 4.24 -9.93
C PRO A 164 -6.38 4.84 -11.02
N GLN A 165 -6.98 5.54 -11.96
CA GLN A 165 -6.26 6.37 -12.91
C GLN A 165 -6.15 7.80 -12.36
N PRO A 166 -5.08 8.55 -12.70
CA PRO A 166 -4.96 9.94 -12.30
C PRO A 166 -6.21 10.74 -12.67
N ALA A 167 -6.70 11.55 -11.74
CA ALA A 167 -7.82 12.45 -12.00
C ALA A 167 -7.41 13.89 -11.74
N MET A 168 -7.97 14.84 -12.49
CA MET A 168 -7.61 16.25 -12.35
C MET A 168 -7.82 16.67 -10.90
N PRO A 169 -6.85 17.34 -10.26
CA PRO A 169 -7.05 17.91 -8.94
C PRO A 169 -8.32 18.77 -8.99
N ARG A 170 -9.16 18.71 -7.95
CA ARG A 170 -10.37 19.54 -7.89
C ARG A 170 -9.91 21.00 -8.08
N GLN A 171 -10.38 21.67 -9.14
CA GLN A 171 -10.15 23.10 -9.30
C GLN A 171 -10.64 23.77 -8.02
N TYR A 172 -9.78 24.59 -7.41
CA TYR A 172 -10.14 25.38 -6.24
C TYR A 172 -11.40 26.19 -6.57
N ASP A 173 -12.49 25.89 -5.88
CA ASP A 173 -13.77 26.57 -6.03
C ASP A 173 -13.87 27.67 -4.97
N PRO A 174 -13.68 28.96 -5.33
CA PRO A 174 -13.70 30.07 -4.38
C PRO A 174 -15.07 30.28 -3.74
N THR A 175 -16.16 29.69 -4.25
CA THR A 175 -17.49 29.79 -3.62
C THR A 175 -17.59 28.98 -2.31
N TYR A 176 -16.70 28.00 -2.10
CA TYR A 176 -16.66 27.25 -0.85
C TYR A 176 -16.10 28.10 0.31
N ASP A 177 -15.16 29.00 0.03
CA ASP A 177 -14.67 29.98 1.02
C ASP A 177 -15.69 31.09 1.29
N GLN A 178 -16.60 31.38 0.34
CA GLN A 178 -17.72 32.30 0.57
C GLN A 178 -18.68 31.75 1.63
N TRP A 179 -18.89 30.43 1.70
CA TRP A 179 -19.71 29.81 2.74
C TRP A 179 -19.06 29.92 4.12
N ARG A 180 -17.73 29.75 4.22
CA ARG A 180 -16.98 29.98 5.46
C ARG A 180 -17.04 31.43 5.92
N ALA A 181 -16.84 32.37 5.00
CA ALA A 181 -16.96 33.80 5.28
C ALA A 181 -18.40 34.18 5.68
N LEU A 182 -19.43 33.56 5.09
CA LEU A 182 -20.83 33.74 5.48
C LEU A 182 -21.12 33.22 6.89
N VAL A 183 -20.57 32.06 7.28
CA VAL A 183 -20.76 31.48 8.61
C VAL A 183 -20.02 32.25 9.69
N GLU A 184 -18.79 32.72 9.41
CA GLU A 184 -18.02 33.56 10.31
C GLU A 184 -18.63 34.97 10.44
N ASN A 185 -19.10 35.58 9.35
CA ASN A 185 -19.77 36.88 9.36
C ASN A 185 -21.19 36.82 9.96
N ALA A 186 -21.86 35.66 9.93
CA ALA A 186 -23.14 35.44 10.62
C ALA A 186 -22.99 35.22 12.14
N GLY A 187 -21.77 35.29 12.69
CA GLY A 187 -21.50 35.09 14.12
C GLY A 187 -21.73 33.65 14.61
N LEU A 188 -21.94 32.71 13.69
CA LEU A 188 -22.17 31.31 13.99
C LEU A 188 -20.82 30.62 14.23
N LYS A 189 -20.45 30.43 15.50
CA LYS A 189 -19.35 29.52 15.84
C LYS A 189 -19.77 28.10 15.44
N LEU A 190 -19.12 27.53 14.43
CA LEU A 190 -19.23 26.11 14.10
C LEU A 190 -18.83 25.30 15.35
N THR A 191 -19.81 24.88 16.12
CA THR A 191 -19.60 23.88 17.15
C THR A 191 -19.23 22.58 16.45
N LYS A 192 -18.30 21.82 17.03
CA LYS A 192 -17.66 20.62 16.46
C LYS A 192 -18.61 19.45 16.07
N ASN A 193 -19.93 19.67 16.05
CA ASN A 193 -20.94 18.63 16.01
C ASN A 193 -21.80 18.64 14.75
N PHE A 194 -21.24 19.00 13.60
CA PHE A 194 -21.80 18.56 12.31
C PHE A 194 -21.14 17.23 11.92
N ALA A 195 -21.48 16.16 12.65
CA ALA A 195 -21.25 14.79 12.21
C ALA A 195 -22.54 14.29 11.54
N PRO A 196 -22.56 14.05 10.21
CA PRO A 196 -23.64 13.28 9.61
C PRO A 196 -23.61 11.86 10.16
N LYS A 197 -24.80 11.25 10.32
CA LYS A 197 -25.05 9.98 11.03
C LYS A 197 -24.04 8.90 10.62
N ILE A 198 -23.15 8.61 11.56
CA ILE A 198 -22.05 7.64 11.46
C ILE A 198 -22.63 6.23 11.69
N SER A 199 -22.32 5.27 10.81
CA SER A 199 -22.65 3.86 11.05
C SER A 199 -21.85 3.34 12.25
N THR A 200 -22.40 2.39 13.00
CA THR A 200 -21.85 1.86 14.25
C THR A 200 -20.40 1.37 14.19
N ALA A 201 -19.84 1.13 13.00
CA ALA A 201 -18.43 0.80 12.79
C ALA A 201 -17.46 1.95 13.14
N ALA A 202 -17.89 3.20 13.00
CA ALA A 202 -17.04 4.37 13.23
C ALA A 202 -17.13 4.95 14.66
N LEU A 203 -17.80 4.26 15.59
CA LEU A 203 -17.77 4.58 17.03
C LEU A 203 -16.54 4.03 17.75
N LEU A 204 -15.84 3.05 17.16
CA LEU A 204 -14.76 2.31 17.82
C LEU A 204 -13.37 2.73 17.34
N TYR A 205 -13.33 3.46 16.24
CA TYR A 205 -12.18 4.16 15.74
C TYR A 205 -12.57 5.61 15.74
N PRO A 206 -11.86 6.51 16.43
CA PRO A 206 -12.03 7.91 16.13
C PRO A 206 -11.66 8.08 14.67
N VAL A 207 -12.67 8.15 13.80
CA VAL A 207 -12.52 8.63 12.44
C VAL A 207 -11.77 9.95 12.59
N ARG A 208 -10.50 9.94 12.19
CA ARG A 208 -9.68 11.15 12.15
C ARG A 208 -10.11 11.96 10.93
N ASP A 209 -11.39 12.32 10.89
CA ASP A 209 -12.01 13.29 9.99
C ASP A 209 -11.57 14.72 10.34
N LYS A 210 -10.31 14.90 10.72
CA LYS A 210 -9.65 16.22 10.71
C LYS A 210 -9.18 16.61 9.32
N ILE A 211 -9.17 15.70 8.35
CA ILE A 211 -8.69 15.95 7.00
C ILE A 211 -9.87 15.90 6.03
N GLY A 212 -10.89 16.71 6.30
CA GLY A 212 -11.96 16.99 5.35
C GLY A 212 -11.62 18.10 4.36
N PHE A 213 -10.78 19.09 4.71
CA PHE A 213 -10.85 20.37 3.97
C PHE A 213 -9.54 21.17 3.83
N ALA A 214 -8.36 20.56 4.01
CA ALA A 214 -7.08 21.30 3.86
C ALA A 214 -5.86 20.45 3.46
N TYR A 215 -6.02 19.26 2.86
CA TYR A 215 -4.85 18.56 2.31
C TYR A 215 -4.39 19.25 1.04
N LYS A 216 -3.30 20.03 1.14
CA LYS A 216 -2.55 20.50 -0.03
C LYS A 216 -1.70 19.31 -0.49
N PRO A 217 -1.89 18.78 -1.71
CA PRO A 217 -1.04 17.70 -2.21
C PRO A 217 0.42 18.14 -2.14
N SER A 218 1.23 17.40 -1.37
CA SER A 218 2.67 17.69 -1.27
C SER A 218 3.43 17.27 -2.52
N GLY A 219 2.77 16.56 -3.44
CA GLY A 219 3.40 15.93 -4.60
C GLY A 219 4.11 14.62 -4.25
N ALA A 220 4.09 14.20 -2.97
CA ALA A 220 4.65 12.94 -2.54
C ALA A 220 3.77 11.73 -2.94
N PRO A 221 4.37 10.54 -3.09
CA PRO A 221 3.64 9.29 -3.29
C PRO A 221 2.62 8.99 -2.20
N LEU A 222 1.44 8.52 -2.62
CA LEU A 222 0.51 7.88 -1.70
C LEU A 222 0.97 6.48 -1.32
N ARG A 223 0.69 6.12 -0.08
CA ARG A 223 0.76 4.74 0.40
C ARG A 223 -0.64 4.34 0.78
N VAL A 224 -1.15 3.28 0.18
CA VAL A 224 -2.47 2.73 0.45
C VAL A 224 -2.29 1.33 1.00
N LEU A 225 -3.03 1.00 2.05
CA LEU A 225 -3.14 -0.37 2.57
C LEU A 225 -4.60 -0.78 2.55
N ILE A 226 -4.89 -1.88 1.86
CA ILE A 226 -6.17 -2.57 1.86
C ILE A 226 -6.01 -3.86 2.66
N THR A 227 -6.87 -4.05 3.66
CA THR A 227 -6.86 -5.22 4.54
C THR A 227 -8.26 -5.53 5.03
N ARG A 228 -8.49 -6.75 5.52
CA ARG A 228 -9.66 -7.04 6.36
C ARG A 228 -9.64 -6.21 7.65
N ARG A 229 -10.81 -6.06 8.26
CA ARG A 229 -10.93 -5.49 9.61
C ARG A 229 -10.07 -6.26 10.61
N SER A 230 -9.44 -5.56 11.54
CA SER A 230 -8.56 -6.21 12.50
C SER A 230 -9.34 -7.02 13.53
N ARG A 231 -8.67 -7.97 14.19
CA ARG A 231 -9.26 -8.66 15.35
C ARG A 231 -9.76 -7.68 16.41
N GLN A 232 -9.01 -6.61 16.65
CA GLN A 232 -9.34 -5.61 17.67
C GLN A 232 -10.62 -4.86 17.29
N ASP A 233 -10.76 -4.46 16.02
CA ASP A 233 -11.99 -3.87 15.47
C ASP A 233 -13.22 -4.74 15.70
N ILE A 234 -13.11 -6.00 15.31
CA ILE A 234 -14.20 -6.97 15.36
C ILE A 234 -14.60 -7.20 16.81
N THR A 235 -13.61 -7.39 17.69
CA THR A 235 -13.82 -7.62 19.13
C THR A 235 -14.48 -6.41 19.80
N ALA A 236 -14.00 -5.19 19.52
CA ALA A 236 -14.58 -3.97 20.06
C ALA A 236 -16.04 -3.80 19.62
N SER A 237 -16.34 -4.16 18.37
CA SER A 237 -17.72 -4.12 17.85
C SER A 237 -18.62 -5.09 18.59
N ILE A 238 -18.13 -6.30 18.84
CA ILE A 238 -18.84 -7.33 19.59
C ILE A 238 -19.06 -6.90 21.05
N GLN A 239 -18.03 -6.39 21.72
CA GLN A 239 -18.13 -5.86 23.09
C GLN A 239 -19.21 -4.76 23.18
N PHE A 240 -19.21 -3.81 22.24
CA PHE A 240 -20.21 -2.76 22.18
C PHE A 240 -21.63 -3.33 22.02
N LEU A 241 -21.84 -4.25 21.08
CA LEU A 241 -23.17 -4.83 20.81
C LEU A 241 -23.66 -5.72 21.96
N LEU A 242 -22.79 -6.54 22.55
CA LEU A 242 -23.11 -7.34 23.73
C LEU A 242 -23.52 -6.46 24.91
N ASN A 243 -22.75 -5.43 25.22
CA ASN A 243 -23.09 -4.46 26.27
C ASN A 243 -24.42 -3.74 25.99
N LYS A 244 -24.68 -3.37 24.73
CA LYS A 244 -25.95 -2.75 24.31
C LYS A 244 -27.14 -3.69 24.51
N LEU A 245 -26.94 -4.99 24.32
CA LEU A 245 -27.95 -6.03 24.52
C LEU A 245 -28.08 -6.50 25.98
N GLY A 246 -27.25 -5.97 26.88
CA GLY A 246 -27.30 -6.27 28.32
C GLY A 246 -26.34 -7.37 28.78
N TYR A 247 -25.49 -7.90 27.91
CA TYR A 247 -24.43 -8.84 28.26
C TYR A 247 -23.18 -8.07 28.70
N ASP A 248 -22.71 -8.25 29.94
CA ASP A 248 -21.51 -7.57 30.46
C ASP A 248 -20.23 -8.11 29.81
N ALA A 249 -19.86 -7.52 28.67
CA ALA A 249 -18.65 -7.87 27.93
C ALA A 249 -17.41 -7.13 28.45
N GLY A 250 -17.53 -6.33 29.52
CA GLY A 250 -16.46 -5.47 30.03
C GLY A 250 -16.23 -4.19 29.19
N PRO A 251 -15.07 -3.52 29.36
CA PRO A 251 -14.74 -2.32 28.60
C PRO A 251 -14.59 -2.62 27.11
N ILE A 252 -14.90 -1.63 26.28
CA ILE A 252 -14.75 -1.74 24.82
C ILE A 252 -13.31 -1.39 24.44
N ASP A 253 -12.41 -2.36 24.62
CA ASP A 253 -10.96 -2.24 24.38
C ASP A 253 -10.48 -3.06 23.18
N GLY A 254 -11.36 -3.87 22.60
CA GLY A 254 -11.06 -4.80 21.51
C GLY A 254 -10.22 -6.00 21.94
N LEU A 255 -10.10 -6.25 23.24
CA LEU A 255 -9.42 -7.41 23.81
C LEU A 255 -10.45 -8.43 24.29
N ALA A 256 -10.43 -9.64 23.71
CA ALA A 256 -11.35 -10.71 24.08
C ALA A 256 -10.94 -11.34 25.43
N GLY A 257 -11.13 -10.59 26.52
CA GLY A 257 -10.82 -11.00 27.89
C GLY A 257 -11.88 -11.92 28.49
N ARG A 258 -11.72 -12.27 29.77
CA ARG A 258 -12.64 -13.17 30.50
C ARG A 258 -14.09 -12.68 30.47
N ALA A 259 -14.33 -11.38 30.68
CA ALA A 259 -15.67 -10.78 30.65
C ALA A 259 -16.30 -10.92 29.25
N THR A 260 -15.56 -10.53 28.20
CA THR A 260 -16.02 -10.67 26.82
C THR A 260 -16.33 -12.11 26.45
N ALA A 261 -15.47 -13.07 26.82
CA ALA A 261 -15.72 -14.49 26.57
C ALA A 261 -16.97 -15.01 27.32
N ALA A 262 -17.18 -14.58 28.57
CA ALA A 262 -18.37 -14.94 29.34
C ALA A 262 -19.65 -14.35 28.73
N ALA A 263 -19.62 -13.09 28.29
CA ALA A 263 -20.73 -12.44 27.60
C ALA A 263 -21.07 -13.14 26.27
N ILE A 264 -20.06 -13.57 25.50
CA ILE A 264 -20.26 -14.35 24.28
C ILE A 264 -20.95 -15.68 24.60
N LYS A 265 -20.52 -16.39 25.66
CA LYS A 265 -21.16 -17.67 26.07
C LYS A 265 -22.62 -17.46 26.47
N ALA A 266 -22.90 -16.46 27.29
CA ALA A 266 -24.26 -16.14 27.70
C ALA A 266 -25.16 -15.81 26.50
N PHE A 267 -24.66 -15.02 25.54
CA PHE A 267 -25.40 -14.76 24.30
C PHE A 267 -25.60 -16.03 23.46
N GLN A 268 -24.57 -16.88 23.37
CA GLN A 268 -24.65 -18.14 22.63
C GLN A 268 -25.71 -19.06 23.24
N ASP A 269 -25.74 -19.23 24.55
CA ASP A 269 -26.74 -20.00 25.29
C ASP A 269 -28.16 -19.46 25.03
N ASP A 270 -28.37 -18.16 25.24
CA ASP A 270 -29.67 -17.49 25.04
C ASP A 270 -30.21 -17.61 23.60
N HIS A 271 -29.34 -17.87 22.62
CA HIS A 271 -29.71 -17.97 21.21
C HIS A 271 -29.53 -19.39 20.63
N ASN A 272 -29.41 -20.41 21.51
CA ASN A 272 -29.27 -21.82 21.15
C ASN A 272 -28.09 -22.10 20.20
N LEU A 273 -26.96 -21.42 20.43
CA LEU A 273 -25.69 -21.64 19.75
C LEU A 273 -24.75 -22.44 20.64
N ASN A 274 -23.70 -23.02 20.04
CA ASN A 274 -22.66 -23.69 20.80
C ASN A 274 -21.89 -22.68 21.68
N GLU A 275 -21.91 -22.87 23.00
CA GLU A 275 -21.31 -22.01 24.05
C GLU A 275 -19.77 -22.04 24.09
N THR A 276 -19.15 -21.79 22.95
CA THR A 276 -17.70 -21.78 22.80
C THR A 276 -17.04 -20.58 23.49
N GLY A 277 -17.74 -19.45 23.61
CA GLY A 277 -17.15 -18.16 24.00
C GLY A 277 -16.21 -17.58 22.95
N ILE A 278 -16.19 -18.17 21.75
CA ILE A 278 -15.30 -17.81 20.65
C ILE A 278 -16.09 -16.95 19.66
N ILE A 279 -15.43 -15.89 19.19
CA ILE A 279 -15.93 -15.03 18.13
C ILE A 279 -15.79 -15.79 16.80
N THR A 280 -16.92 -16.12 16.16
CA THR A 280 -16.97 -16.73 14.82
C THR A 280 -17.85 -15.91 13.88
N PRO A 281 -17.69 -16.00 12.54
CA PRO A 281 -18.55 -15.28 11.59
C PRO A 281 -20.04 -15.60 11.79
N HIS A 282 -20.37 -16.86 12.06
CA HIS A 282 -21.74 -17.29 12.34
C HIS A 282 -22.32 -16.60 13.58
N PHE A 283 -21.57 -16.60 14.69
CA PHE A 283 -21.94 -15.88 15.91
C PHE A 283 -22.09 -14.37 15.64
N THR A 284 -21.12 -13.75 14.95
CA THR A 284 -21.14 -12.32 14.61
C THR A 284 -22.42 -11.97 13.85
N LYS A 285 -22.76 -12.73 12.80
CA LYS A 285 -23.98 -12.50 12.01
C LYS A 285 -25.26 -12.51 12.86
N ILE A 286 -25.36 -13.44 13.81
CA ILE A 286 -26.52 -13.54 14.71
C ILE A 286 -26.56 -12.36 15.69
N LEU A 287 -25.41 -11.97 16.26
CA LEU A 287 -25.31 -10.82 17.16
C LEU A 287 -25.76 -9.52 16.51
N TYR A 288 -25.31 -9.25 15.28
CA TYR A 288 -25.71 -8.04 14.55
C TYR A 288 -27.20 -8.02 14.24
N ARG A 289 -27.77 -9.16 13.83
CA ARG A 289 -29.21 -9.32 13.63
C ARG A 289 -29.98 -9.07 14.93
N ALA A 290 -29.56 -9.65 16.05
CA ALA A 290 -30.19 -9.46 17.35
C ALA A 290 -30.14 -8.00 17.83
N ALA A 291 -29.04 -7.29 17.53
CA ALA A 291 -28.87 -5.87 17.85
C ALA A 291 -29.59 -4.91 16.89
N GLY A 292 -30.24 -5.41 15.84
CA GLY A 292 -30.98 -4.62 14.84
C GLY A 292 -30.08 -3.68 14.05
N VAL A 293 -28.81 -4.06 13.83
CA VAL A 293 -27.83 -3.26 13.09
C VAL A 293 -27.28 -4.06 11.92
N ASN A 294 -26.99 -3.38 10.81
CA ASN A 294 -26.33 -4.02 9.66
C ASN A 294 -24.92 -4.43 10.02
N GLU A 295 -24.47 -5.54 9.43
CA GLU A 295 -23.07 -5.95 9.50
C GLU A 295 -22.19 -4.84 8.92
N PRO A 296 -21.01 -4.60 9.51
CA PRO A 296 -20.07 -3.61 9.04
C PRO A 296 -19.40 -4.14 7.77
N GLU A 297 -18.85 -3.23 6.98
CA GLU A 297 -18.02 -3.60 5.84
C GLU A 297 -16.87 -4.53 6.28
N THR A 298 -16.53 -5.49 5.44
CA THR A 298 -15.58 -6.58 5.79
C THR A 298 -14.12 -6.17 5.68
N GLY A 299 -13.83 -5.07 4.97
CA GLY A 299 -12.50 -4.53 4.75
C GLY A 299 -12.33 -3.09 5.19
N HIS A 300 -11.09 -2.65 5.11
CA HIS A 300 -10.70 -1.28 5.40
C HIS A 300 -9.58 -0.84 4.46
N ILE A 301 -9.63 0.42 4.05
CA ILE A 301 -8.57 1.08 3.29
C ILE A 301 -7.96 2.19 4.13
N PHE A 302 -6.64 2.19 4.24
CA PHE A 302 -5.88 3.21 4.93
C PHE A 302 -5.01 3.95 3.93
N VAL A 303 -4.94 5.28 4.04
CA VAL A 303 -4.15 6.11 3.13
C VAL A 303 -3.18 6.98 3.93
N ARG A 304 -1.91 6.95 3.53
CA ARG A 304 -0.81 7.75 4.07
C ARG A 304 -0.09 8.49 2.95
N SER A 305 0.57 9.58 3.32
CA SER A 305 1.50 10.34 2.49
C SER A 305 2.58 10.92 3.40
N GLU A 306 3.83 10.86 2.99
CA GLU A 306 4.98 11.36 3.78
C GLU A 306 4.99 10.84 5.23
N PHE A 307 4.64 9.55 5.40
CA PHE A 307 4.53 8.89 6.69
C PHE A 307 3.43 9.39 7.64
N GLU A 308 2.54 10.26 7.16
CA GLU A 308 1.41 10.79 7.92
C GLU A 308 0.09 10.21 7.40
N PRO A 309 -0.88 9.89 8.28
CA PRO A 309 -2.23 9.51 7.88
C PRO A 309 -2.92 10.64 7.10
N VAL A 310 -3.49 10.32 5.95
CA VAL A 310 -4.30 11.24 5.14
C VAL A 310 -5.78 11.02 5.42
N PHE A 311 -6.26 9.78 5.28
CA PHE A 311 -7.60 9.35 5.63
C PHE A 311 -7.67 7.83 5.65
N ASP A 312 -8.80 7.30 6.07
CA ASP A 312 -9.14 5.88 6.01
C ASP A 312 -10.65 5.74 5.79
N ALA A 313 -11.08 4.58 5.30
CA ALA A 313 -12.49 4.32 5.02
C ALA A 313 -12.82 2.82 5.07
N PRO A 314 -14.07 2.47 5.40
CA PRO A 314 -14.55 1.10 5.22
C PRO A 314 -14.68 0.75 3.73
N ILE A 315 -14.39 -0.51 3.39
CA ILE A 315 -14.55 -1.06 2.03
C ILE A 315 -15.12 -2.48 2.11
N THR A 316 -15.75 -2.94 1.04
CA THR A 316 -16.26 -4.31 1.00
C THR A 316 -15.19 -5.25 0.44
N ILE A 317 -15.04 -6.40 1.09
CA ILE A 317 -14.27 -7.56 0.60
C ILE A 317 -15.22 -8.75 0.56
N SER A 318 -15.60 -9.21 -0.63
CA SER A 318 -16.46 -10.39 -0.79
C SER A 318 -15.70 -11.68 -0.46
N ASP A 319 -16.47 -12.74 -0.18
CA ASP A 319 -15.94 -14.10 0.08
C ASP A 319 -14.85 -14.10 1.15
N PRO A 320 -15.15 -13.62 2.39
CA PRO A 320 -14.12 -13.30 3.38
C PRO A 320 -13.29 -14.51 3.85
N ASP A 321 -13.78 -15.72 3.58
CA ASP A 321 -13.17 -17.05 3.79
C ASP A 321 -12.08 -17.41 2.77
N GLN A 322 -11.91 -16.62 1.71
CA GLN A 322 -10.81 -16.76 0.77
C GLN A 322 -9.65 -15.83 1.18
N PRO A 323 -8.39 -16.26 1.12
CA PRO A 323 -7.23 -15.42 1.41
C PRO A 323 -7.12 -14.26 0.41
N LEU A 324 -6.59 -13.11 0.84
CA LEU A 324 -6.30 -11.96 -0.02
C LEU A 324 -4.89 -12.01 -0.61
N GLY A 325 -4.00 -12.80 -0.02
CA GLY A 325 -2.58 -12.75 -0.34
C GLY A 325 -1.88 -11.54 0.26
N THR A 326 -0.63 -11.35 -0.15
CA THR A 326 0.14 -10.12 0.08
C THR A 326 0.65 -9.61 -1.25
N HIS A 327 0.21 -8.41 -1.63
CA HIS A 327 0.53 -7.81 -2.92
C HIS A 327 1.01 -6.38 -2.74
N LEU A 328 2.04 -6.00 -3.49
CA LEU A 328 2.43 -4.60 -3.66
C LEU A 328 2.17 -4.18 -5.10
N ILE A 329 1.31 -3.19 -5.29
CA ILE A 329 0.99 -2.63 -6.60
C ILE A 329 1.50 -1.19 -6.62
N THR A 330 2.38 -0.86 -7.55
CA THR A 330 3.05 0.45 -7.63
C THR A 330 2.72 1.13 -8.94
N ALA A 331 2.26 2.38 -8.88
CA ALA A 331 2.05 3.23 -10.04
C ALA A 331 3.41 3.73 -10.56
N THR A 332 3.69 3.51 -11.85
CA THR A 332 5.01 3.79 -12.43
C THR A 332 4.99 4.96 -13.39
N LYS A 333 4.63 4.72 -14.66
CA LYS A 333 4.61 5.74 -15.70
C LYS A 333 3.37 6.60 -15.54
N PHE A 334 3.53 7.91 -15.55
CA PHE A 334 2.41 8.87 -15.56
C PHE A 334 2.44 9.63 -16.88
N ASP A 335 1.35 9.51 -17.63
CA ASP A 335 1.04 10.39 -18.74
C ASP A 335 0.06 11.44 -18.22
N ASN A 336 0.59 12.63 -17.89
CA ASN A 336 -0.22 13.73 -17.35
C ASN A 336 -1.21 14.28 -18.38
N ASP A 337 -0.90 14.19 -19.67
CA ASP A 337 -1.77 14.71 -20.72
C ASP A 337 -2.93 13.74 -20.97
N ALA A 338 -2.66 12.44 -20.96
CA ALA A 338 -3.67 11.40 -21.06
C ALA A 338 -4.39 11.10 -19.74
N MET A 339 -3.91 11.65 -18.62
CA MET A 339 -4.36 11.33 -17.25
C MET A 339 -4.33 9.81 -16.99
N LYS A 340 -3.23 9.17 -17.39
CA LYS A 340 -3.05 7.72 -17.31
C LYS A 340 -1.84 7.35 -16.48
N THR A 341 -1.94 6.21 -15.81
CA THR A 341 -0.81 5.55 -15.20
C THR A 341 -0.77 4.06 -15.46
N GLU A 342 0.44 3.53 -15.57
CA GLU A 342 0.72 2.09 -15.58
C GLU A 342 0.98 1.59 -14.16
N TRP A 343 0.63 0.34 -13.91
CA TRP A 343 0.80 -0.30 -12.61
C TRP A 343 1.65 -1.56 -12.76
N LEU A 344 2.56 -1.78 -11.81
CA LEU A 344 3.28 -3.03 -11.65
C LEU A 344 2.87 -3.69 -10.33
N ALA A 345 2.63 -4.99 -10.34
CA ALA A 345 2.34 -5.79 -9.16
C ALA A 345 3.52 -6.71 -8.81
N MET A 346 3.70 -6.96 -7.51
CA MET A 346 4.47 -8.08 -6.98
C MET A 346 3.59 -8.82 -5.98
N THR A 347 3.45 -10.13 -6.17
CA THR A 347 2.85 -11.03 -5.19
C THR A 347 3.95 -11.62 -4.32
N LEU A 348 3.80 -11.52 -3.01
CA LEU A 348 4.74 -12.04 -2.03
C LEU A 348 4.22 -13.35 -1.43
N GLU A 349 5.13 -14.09 -0.81
CA GLU A 349 4.76 -15.17 0.11
C GLU A 349 3.74 -14.66 1.14
N ASN A 350 2.70 -15.45 1.39
CA ASN A 350 1.64 -15.07 2.33
C ASN A 350 1.60 -16.07 3.48
N GLN A 351 1.91 -15.62 4.70
CA GLN A 351 1.73 -16.43 5.89
C GLN A 351 0.64 -15.82 6.76
N LEU A 352 -0.56 -16.39 6.67
CA LEU A 352 -1.71 -15.91 7.44
C LEU A 352 -1.48 -16.09 8.95
N PRO A 353 -1.87 -15.11 9.78
CA PRO A 353 -1.95 -15.29 11.22
C PRO A 353 -2.93 -16.41 11.59
N GLU A 354 -2.59 -17.20 12.60
CA GLU A 354 -3.43 -18.32 13.08
C GLU A 354 -4.86 -17.87 13.41
N PHE A 355 -5.02 -16.70 14.05
CA PHE A 355 -6.34 -16.13 14.33
C PHE A 355 -7.11 -15.83 13.04
N THR A 356 -6.46 -15.28 12.02
CA THR A 356 -7.12 -14.95 10.74
C THR A 356 -7.59 -16.23 10.06
N ARG A 357 -6.75 -17.27 10.03
CA ARG A 357 -7.16 -18.59 9.52
C ARG A 357 -8.37 -19.14 10.28
N ALA A 358 -8.31 -19.14 11.61
CA ALA A 358 -9.37 -19.68 12.44
C ALA A 358 -10.69 -18.87 12.37
N TYR A 359 -10.62 -17.54 12.29
CA TYR A 359 -11.81 -16.70 12.26
C TYR A 359 -12.53 -16.78 10.92
N PHE A 360 -11.78 -16.75 9.81
CA PHE A 360 -12.36 -16.78 8.47
C PHE A 360 -12.49 -18.20 7.89
N ASP A 361 -12.09 -19.23 8.62
CA ASP A 361 -12.06 -20.64 8.16
C ASP A 361 -11.22 -20.84 6.88
N ILE A 362 -10.10 -20.11 6.80
CA ILE A 362 -9.21 -20.16 5.64
C ILE A 362 -8.32 -21.40 5.73
N ALA A 363 -8.56 -22.37 4.84
CA ALA A 363 -7.84 -23.64 4.82
C ALA A 363 -6.47 -23.54 4.13
N GLU A 364 -6.35 -22.74 3.07
CA GLU A 364 -5.16 -22.64 2.23
C GLU A 364 -4.75 -21.17 2.02
N ASP A 365 -3.46 -20.95 1.77
CA ASP A 365 -2.95 -19.63 1.41
C ASP A 365 -3.29 -19.29 -0.06
N ALA A 366 -3.28 -18.00 -0.42
CA ALA A 366 -3.66 -17.56 -1.77
C ALA A 366 -2.68 -18.11 -2.84
N PRO A 367 -3.16 -18.56 -4.02
CA PRO A 367 -2.32 -19.10 -5.09
C PRO A 367 -1.42 -18.03 -5.71
N SER A 368 -0.11 -18.28 -5.85
CA SER A 368 0.88 -17.24 -6.19
C SER A 368 0.62 -16.48 -7.50
N ASP A 369 0.08 -17.14 -8.52
CA ASP A 369 0.12 -16.63 -9.90
C ASP A 369 -1.12 -15.81 -10.26
N THR A 370 -2.29 -16.10 -9.65
CA THR A 370 -3.56 -15.41 -9.90
C THR A 370 -4.04 -14.58 -8.71
N ALA A 371 -3.41 -14.71 -7.54
CA ALA A 371 -3.91 -14.13 -6.29
C ALA A 371 -4.15 -12.62 -6.35
N VAL A 372 -3.33 -11.84 -7.08
CA VAL A 372 -3.53 -10.39 -7.14
C VAL A 372 -4.84 -10.03 -7.84
N HIS A 373 -5.18 -10.70 -8.95
CA HIS A 373 -6.43 -10.47 -9.67
C HIS A 373 -7.62 -11.00 -8.87
N GLU A 374 -7.49 -12.16 -8.23
CA GLU A 374 -8.52 -12.72 -7.35
C GLU A 374 -8.83 -11.80 -6.17
N ALA A 375 -7.79 -11.19 -5.56
CA ALA A 375 -7.95 -10.22 -4.49
C ALA A 375 -8.64 -8.94 -4.98
N LEU A 376 -8.20 -8.37 -6.12
CA LEU A 376 -8.78 -7.16 -6.70
C LEU A 376 -10.26 -7.34 -7.06
N ASN A 377 -10.63 -8.47 -7.68
CA ASN A 377 -12.01 -8.79 -8.05
C ASN A 377 -12.98 -8.84 -6.86
N ARG A 378 -12.47 -9.07 -5.65
CA ARG A 378 -13.27 -9.16 -4.42
C ARG A 378 -13.37 -7.85 -3.66
N ILE A 379 -12.61 -6.84 -4.03
CA ILE A 379 -12.57 -5.55 -3.33
C ILE A 379 -13.53 -4.56 -4.01
N THR A 380 -14.43 -3.96 -3.23
CA THR A 380 -15.26 -2.83 -3.66
C THR A 380 -14.91 -1.59 -2.84
N ILE A 381 -14.41 -0.55 -3.51
CA ILE A 381 -14.09 0.75 -2.91
C ILE A 381 -15.23 1.73 -3.21
N PRO A 382 -15.78 2.45 -2.21
CA PRO A 382 -16.76 3.51 -2.45
C PRO A 382 -16.27 4.56 -3.47
N GLU A 383 -17.16 5.01 -4.35
CA GLU A 383 -16.79 5.87 -5.48
C GLU A 383 -16.13 7.19 -5.05
N ASP A 384 -16.58 7.78 -3.96
CA ASP A 384 -16.01 9.01 -3.39
C ASP A 384 -14.59 8.79 -2.85
N VAL A 385 -14.33 7.63 -2.25
CA VAL A 385 -13.00 7.19 -1.80
C VAL A 385 -12.08 6.97 -2.99
N ALA A 386 -12.53 6.22 -4.01
CA ALA A 386 -11.75 5.96 -5.22
C ALA A 386 -11.38 7.27 -5.94
N LYS A 387 -12.35 8.18 -6.11
CA LYS A 387 -12.11 9.53 -6.68
C LYS A 387 -11.15 10.36 -5.85
N ARG A 388 -11.18 10.24 -4.52
CA ARG A 388 -10.24 10.93 -3.64
C ARG A 388 -8.81 10.44 -3.84
N ILE A 389 -8.61 9.13 -3.92
CA ILE A 389 -7.30 8.53 -4.21
C ILE A 389 -6.81 8.96 -5.59
N ALA A 390 -7.64 8.82 -6.63
CA ALA A 390 -7.31 9.17 -8.02
C ALA A 390 -6.78 10.61 -8.18
N ARG A 391 -7.36 11.59 -7.47
CA ARG A 391 -6.92 13.00 -7.50
C ARG A 391 -5.61 13.28 -6.77
N MET A 392 -5.14 12.33 -5.98
CA MET A 392 -3.95 12.45 -5.14
C MET A 392 -2.81 11.54 -5.63
N LEU A 393 -3.04 10.75 -6.70
CA LEU A 393 -2.03 9.87 -7.28
C LEU A 393 -0.85 10.67 -7.83
N THR A 394 0.34 10.15 -7.55
CA THR A 394 1.62 10.64 -8.08
C THR A 394 2.52 9.44 -8.42
N PRO A 395 3.54 9.60 -9.29
CA PRO A 395 4.50 8.54 -9.59
C PRO A 395 5.08 7.91 -8.33
N GLY A 396 5.11 6.58 -8.28
CA GLY A 396 5.54 5.85 -7.09
C GLY A 396 4.48 5.67 -6.03
N SER A 397 3.25 6.18 -6.19
CA SER A 397 2.13 5.82 -5.32
C SER A 397 1.90 4.30 -5.33
N SER A 398 1.49 3.73 -4.21
CA SER A 398 1.35 2.29 -4.09
C SER A 398 0.11 1.85 -3.32
N ILE A 399 -0.36 0.66 -3.65
CA ILE A 399 -1.45 -0.06 -2.99
C ILE A 399 -0.87 -1.39 -2.51
N ALA A 400 -0.80 -1.58 -1.20
CA ALA A 400 -0.56 -2.87 -0.58
C ALA A 400 -1.90 -3.53 -0.28
N ILE A 401 -2.09 -4.77 -0.71
CA ILE A 401 -3.21 -5.63 -0.31
C ILE A 401 -2.64 -6.72 0.59
N SER A 402 -3.27 -6.95 1.74
CA SER A 402 -2.74 -7.90 2.71
C SER A 402 -3.83 -8.49 3.58
N ASP A 403 -3.72 -9.79 3.86
CA ASP A 403 -4.49 -10.46 4.90
C ASP A 403 -4.10 -10.00 6.33
N THR A 404 -2.89 -9.48 6.47
CA THR A 404 -2.40 -8.89 7.71
C THR A 404 -2.69 -7.39 7.71
N GLY A 405 -3.38 -6.91 8.74
CA GLY A 405 -3.65 -5.49 8.91
C GLY A 405 -2.40 -4.68 9.25
N LEU A 406 -2.58 -3.55 9.93
CA LEU A 406 -1.46 -2.71 10.38
C LEU A 406 -0.50 -3.54 11.26
N SER A 407 0.72 -3.79 10.76
CA SER A 407 1.72 -4.51 11.55
C SER A 407 2.19 -3.67 12.74
N GLY A 408 2.76 -4.31 13.76
CA GLY A 408 3.39 -3.61 14.89
C GLY A 408 4.59 -2.73 14.50
N TYR A 409 5.10 -2.83 13.26
CA TYR A 409 6.11 -1.91 12.73
C TYR A 409 5.50 -0.65 12.13
N THR A 410 4.21 -0.65 11.81
CA THR A 410 3.50 0.54 11.34
C THR A 410 3.10 1.40 12.54
N GLY A 411 3.67 2.59 12.61
CA GLY A 411 3.46 3.53 13.71
C GLY A 411 3.73 4.98 13.30
N TRP A 412 4.22 5.76 14.25
CA TRP A 412 4.61 7.15 14.03
C TRP A 412 5.77 7.25 13.04
N LYS A 413 5.65 8.16 12.06
CA LYS A 413 6.65 8.39 10.99
C LYS A 413 7.10 7.11 10.28
N THR A 414 6.13 6.28 9.92
CA THR A 414 6.35 5.12 9.04
C THR A 414 5.33 5.10 7.93
N ASP A 415 5.67 4.45 6.83
CA ASP A 415 4.67 4.01 5.86
C ASP A 415 4.01 2.73 6.39
N PHE A 416 3.09 2.16 5.62
CA PHE A 416 2.60 0.83 5.92
C PHE A 416 3.75 -0.18 5.78
N VAL A 417 4.06 -0.85 6.89
CA VAL A 417 4.95 -2.00 6.89
C VAL A 417 4.05 -3.23 6.90
N VAL A 418 4.07 -4.00 5.83
CA VAL A 418 3.37 -5.29 5.74
C VAL A 418 4.39 -6.37 6.01
N VAL A 419 4.12 -7.28 6.94
CA VAL A 419 5.05 -8.35 7.31
C VAL A 419 4.46 -9.68 6.90
N THR A 420 5.16 -10.41 6.05
CA THR A 420 4.76 -11.75 5.63
C THR A 420 5.36 -12.81 6.54
N LYS A 421 6.55 -12.57 7.11
CA LYS A 421 7.13 -13.42 8.16
C LYS A 421 7.89 -12.59 9.19
N ILE A 422 7.54 -12.77 10.47
CA ILE A 422 8.28 -12.13 11.56
C ILE A 422 9.63 -12.82 11.72
N GLY A 423 10.69 -12.02 11.71
CA GLY A 423 12.02 -12.48 12.12
C GLY A 423 12.02 -12.87 13.60
N ARG A 424 12.11 -14.16 13.92
CA ARG A 424 12.19 -14.61 15.31
C ARG A 424 13.54 -14.17 15.90
N ARG A 425 13.47 -13.39 16.99
CA ARG A 425 14.61 -13.21 17.92
C ARG A 425 14.59 -14.38 18.89
N ALA A 426 15.68 -15.14 18.95
CA ALA A 426 15.89 -16.15 19.99
C ALA A 426 16.19 -15.47 21.33
#